data_AF-A0A183CST4-F1
#
_entry.id   AF-A0A183CST4-F1
#
_cell.length_a   1.000
_cell.length_b   1.000
_cell.length_c   1.000
_cell.angle_alpha   90.00
_cell.angle_beta   90.00
_cell.angle_gamma   90.00
#
_symmetry.space_group_name_H-M   'P 1'
#
loop_
_entity.id
_entity.type
_entity.pdbx_description
1 polymer ?
#
loop_
_entity_poly.entity_id
_entity_poly.type
_entity_poly.pdbx_seq_one_letter_code
_entity_poly.pdbx_strand_id
1 'polypeptide(L)' 'MADRIGMRIHGNKTVFACGGIRECVQFFVRRGHTDILVFVPHFRREQPRADSPIVDQHILLELEAERRLVWTPSRRV' A
#
# COMPACT_ATOMS: atom_id res chain seq x y z
N MET A 1 18.04 9.28 -2.52
CA MET A 1 17.84 8.37 -1.37
C MET A 1 16.36 8.04 -1.37
N ALA A 2 15.98 6.77 -1.41
CA ALA A 2 14.56 6.40 -1.39
C ALA A 2 13.97 6.70 -0.01
N ASP A 3 12.90 7.49 0.03
CA ASP A 3 12.23 7.80 1.29
C ASP A 3 11.40 6.59 1.74
N ARG A 4 11.84 5.93 2.82
CA ARG A 4 11.05 4.87 3.47
C ARG A 4 9.87 5.52 4.19
N ILE A 5 8.71 5.54 3.55
CA ILE A 5 7.47 5.98 4.17
C ILE A 5 7.01 4.91 5.17
N GLY A 6 7.10 5.21 6.47
CA GLY A 6 6.39 4.48 7.51
C GLY A 6 4.91 4.87 7.47
N MET A 7 4.05 3.94 7.03
CA MET A 7 2.60 4.17 6.95
C MET A 7 2.02 4.42 8.34
N ARG A 8 1.53 5.64 8.61
CA ARG A 8 0.69 5.92 9.76
C ARG A 8 -0.67 5.28 9.48
N ILE A 9 -1.05 4.30 10.29
CA ILE A 9 -2.29 3.52 10.11
C ILE A 9 -3.49 4.44 10.32
N HIS A 10 -4.23 4.71 9.24
CA HIS A 10 -5.53 5.37 9.28
C HIS A 10 -6.61 4.32 8.98
N GLY A 11 -7.59 4.17 9.88
CA GLY A 11 -8.67 3.19 9.77
C GLY A 11 -8.91 2.39 11.05
N ASN A 12 -10.08 1.74 11.13
CA ASN A 12 -10.37 0.75 12.16
C ASN A 12 -9.24 -0.30 12.13
N LYS A 13 -8.65 -0.65 13.28
CA LYS A 13 -7.45 -1.53 13.39
C LYS A 13 -7.64 -2.95 12.80
N THR A 14 -8.83 -3.23 12.28
CA THR A 14 -9.29 -4.52 11.77
C THR A 14 -9.37 -4.59 10.24
N VAL A 15 -9.21 -3.47 9.51
CA VAL A 15 -9.34 -3.42 8.04
C VAL A 15 -8.09 -2.81 7.40
N PHE A 16 -7.62 -3.41 6.31
CA PHE A 16 -6.55 -2.84 5.49
C PHE A 16 -7.11 -1.79 4.53
N ALA A 17 -6.92 -0.50 4.84
CA ALA A 17 -7.44 0.60 4.02
C ALA A 17 -6.38 1.13 3.03
N CYS A 18 -6.53 0.83 1.74
CA CYS A 18 -5.57 1.27 0.72
C CYS A 18 -5.61 2.78 0.46
N GLY A 19 -6.73 3.46 0.73
CA GLY A 19 -6.83 4.92 0.62
C GLY A 19 -5.76 5.66 1.43
N GLY A 20 -5.44 5.18 2.64
CA GLY A 20 -4.38 5.77 3.46
C GLY A 20 -2.98 5.67 2.83
N ILE A 21 -2.72 4.62 2.04
CA ILE A 21 -1.46 4.48 1.28
C ILE A 21 -1.40 5.56 0.19
N ARG A 22 -2.49 5.74 -0.58
CA ARG A 22 -2.58 6.76 -1.63
C ARG A 22 -2.40 8.16 -1.06
N GLU A 23 -3.05 8.47 0.06
CA GLU A 23 -2.90 9.76 0.76
C GLU A 23 -1.46 10.01 1.19
N CYS A 24 -0.81 9.00 1.77
CA CYS A 24 0.61 9.09 2.13
C CYS A 24 1.47 9.35 0.89
N VAL A 25 1.32 8.58 -0.19
CA VAL A 25 2.07 8.80 -1.43
C VAL A 25 1.85 10.22 -1.96
N GLN A 26 0.60 10.68 -2.05
CA GLN A 26 0.28 12.04 -2.50
C GLN A 26 0.84 13.13 -1.57
N PHE A 27 0.96 12.88 -0.27
CA PHE A 27 1.56 13.82 0.66
C PHE A 27 3.03 14.11 0.32
N PHE A 28 3.81 13.08 0.00
CA PHE A 28 5.22 13.22 -0.37
C PHE A 28 5.37 13.71 -1.82
N VAL A 29 4.56 13.22 -2.76
CA VAL A 29 4.57 13.69 -4.16
C VAL A 29 4.30 15.20 -4.23
N ARG A 30 3.31 15.71 -3.48
CA ARG A 30 3.00 17.16 -3.43
C ARG A 30 4.13 18.02 -2.84
N ARG A 31 5.13 17.41 -2.20
CA ARG A 31 6.31 18.06 -1.65
C ARG A 31 7.56 17.91 -2.52
N GLY A 32 7.41 17.34 -3.72
CA GLY A 32 8.50 17.19 -4.67
C GLY A 32 9.28 15.88 -4.55
N HIS A 33 8.86 14.95 -3.69
CA HIS A 33 9.49 13.63 -3.62
C HIS A 33 9.09 12.79 -4.84
N THR A 34 10.10 12.34 -5.59
CA THR A 34 9.90 11.56 -6.82
C THR A 34 10.10 10.06 -6.59
N ASP A 35 11.08 9.68 -5.78
CA ASP A 35 11.46 8.29 -5.47
C ASP A 35 10.78 7.79 -4.17
N ILE A 36 9.60 7.21 -4.33
CA ILE A 36 8.77 6.70 -3.23
C ILE A 36 8.44 5.23 -3.52
N LEU A 37 8.77 4.36 -2.57
CA LEU A 37 8.44 2.94 -2.63
C LEU A 37 7.56 2.52 -1.45
N VAL A 38 6.44 1.88 -1.77
CA VAL A 38 5.51 1.25 -0.84
C VAL A 38 5.74 -0.26 -0.88
N PHE A 39 6.05 -0.87 0.26
CA PHE A 39 6.21 -2.32 0.36
C PHE A 39 4.91 -2.95 0.88
N VAL A 40 4.35 -3.88 0.12
CA VAL A 40 3.09 -4.56 0.49
C VAL A 40 3.25 -6.07 0.31
N PRO A 41 2.78 -6.91 1.25
CA PRO A 41 2.78 -8.37 1.08
C PRO A 41 2.00 -8.81 -0.16
N HIS A 42 2.57 -9.73 -0.95
CA HIS A 42 1.96 -10.18 -2.20
C HIS A 42 0.52 -10.69 -2.02
N PHE A 43 0.19 -11.38 -0.92
CA PHE A 43 -1.18 -11.87 -0.68
C PHE A 43 -2.24 -10.76 -0.65
N ARG A 44 -1.86 -9.49 -0.44
CA ARG A 44 -2.80 -8.36 -0.47
C ARG A 44 -3.34 -8.04 -1.86
N ARG A 45 -2.80 -8.63 -2.93
CA ARG A 45 -3.35 -8.56 -4.29
C ARG A 45 -4.36 -9.67 -4.61
N GLU A 46 -4.43 -10.69 -3.75
CA GLU A 46 -5.33 -11.83 -3.93
C GLU A 46 -6.77 -11.45 -3.55
N GLN A 47 -7.75 -12.28 -3.91
CA GLN A 47 -9.14 -12.06 -3.52
C GLN A 47 -9.25 -11.87 -1.99
N PRO A 48 -9.94 -10.82 -1.51
CA PRO A 48 -10.11 -10.56 -0.08
C PRO A 48 -10.72 -11.73 0.66
N ARG A 49 -10.23 -11.98 1.88
CA ARG A 49 -10.79 -13.00 2.79
C ARG A 49 -11.51 -12.33 3.95
N ALA A 50 -12.49 -13.01 4.53
CA ALA A 50 -13.29 -12.49 5.64
C ALA A 50 -12.44 -12.14 6.88
N ASP A 51 -11.38 -12.91 7.14
CA ASP A 51 -10.42 -12.73 8.25
C ASP A 51 -9.34 -11.68 7.95
N SER A 52 -9.28 -11.17 6.72
CA SER A 52 -8.29 -10.17 6.29
C SER A 52 -8.94 -9.15 5.35
N PRO A 53 -9.93 -8.38 5.84
CA PRO A 53 -10.68 -7.45 5.01
C PRO A 53 -9.78 -6.32 4.51
N ILE A 54 -10.03 -5.91 3.27
CA ILE A 54 -9.32 -4.85 2.56
C ILE A 54 -10.34 -4.00 1.82
N VAL A 55 -10.14 -2.69 1.83
CA VAL A 55 -10.95 -1.72 1.08
C VAL A 55 -10.07 -0.98 0.08
N ASP A 56 -10.65 -0.65 -1.07
CA ASP A 56 -9.99 0.04 -2.18
C ASP A 56 -8.73 -0.68 -2.69
N GLN A 57 -8.79 -2.01 -2.78
CA GLN A 57 -7.68 -2.87 -3.21
C GLN A 57 -7.07 -2.45 -4.57
N HIS A 58 -7.88 -1.90 -5.48
CA HIS A 58 -7.45 -1.41 -6.79
C HIS A 58 -6.30 -0.39 -6.72
N ILE A 59 -6.22 0.41 -5.65
CA ILE A 59 -5.14 1.38 -5.41
C ILE A 59 -3.76 0.70 -5.40
N LEU A 60 -3.65 -0.55 -4.93
CA LEU A 60 -2.39 -1.27 -4.94
C LEU A 60 -1.91 -1.56 -6.36
N LEU A 61 -2.83 -1.87 -7.28
CA LEU A 61 -2.53 -2.11 -8.69
C LEU A 61 -2.16 -0.81 -9.42
N GLU A 62 -2.80 0.30 -9.08
CA GLU A 62 -2.42 1.62 -9.60
C GLU A 62 -1.01 2.01 -9.15
N LEU A 63 -0.69 1.84 -7.86
CA LEU A 63 0.64 2.13 -7.33
C LEU A 63 1.73 1.20 -7.91
N GLU A 64 1.38 -0.06 -8.22
CA GLU A 64 2.26 -0.98 -8.98
C GLU A 64 2.51 -0.43 -10.40
N ALA A 65 1.46 -0.02 -11.11
CA ALA A 65 1.58 0.57 -12.45
C ALA A 65 2.40 1.87 -12.47
N GLU A 66 2.31 2.68 -11.40
CA GLU A 66 3.12 3.87 -11.17
C GLU A 66 4.58 3.57 -10.79
N ARG A 67 4.97 2.30 -10.66
CA ARG A 67 6.29 1.84 -10.15
C ARG A 67 6.61 2.34 -8.74
N ARG A 68 5.57 2.58 -7.94
CA ARG A 68 5.67 3.05 -6.55
C ARG A 68 5.40 1.96 -5.52
N LEU A 69 5.00 0.76 -5.95
CA LEU A 69 4.73 -0.38 -5.08
C LEU A 69 5.66 -1.55 -5.40
N VAL A 70 6.19 -2.17 -4.34
CA VAL A 70 6.96 -3.41 -4.38
C VAL A 70 6.20 -4.47 -3.61
N TRP A 71 5.88 -5.57 -4.29
CA TRP A 71 5.32 -6.74 -3.65
C TRP A 71 6.40 -7.50 -2.89
N THR A 72 6.27 -7.61 -1.57
CA THR A 72 7.18 -8.44 -0.78
C THR A 72 6.69 -9.90 -0.78
N PRO A 73 7.61 -10.88 -0.80
CA PRO A 73 7.24 -12.30 -0.75
C PRO A 73 6.30 -12.61 0.43
N SER A 74 5.32 -13.47 0.18
CA SER A 74 4.43 -14.01 1.22
C SER A 74 4.26 -15.52 1.02
N ARG A 75 4.22 -16.27 2.13
CA ARG A 75 3.92 -17.70 2.11
C ARG A 75 2.53 -17.95 2.69
N ARG A 76 1.81 -18.92 2.12
CA ARG A 76 0.72 -19.59 2.82
C ARG A 76 1.35 -20.64 3.74
N VAL A 77 0.93 -20.67 5.00
CA VAL A 77 1.27 -21.74 5.96
C VAL A 77 0.00 -22.54 6.19
#